data_AF-A0A7M3S9P7-F1
#
_entry.id   AF-A0A7M3S9P7-F1
#
_cell.length_a   1.000
_cell.length_b   1.000
_cell.length_c   1.000
_cell.angle_alpha   90.00
_cell.angle_beta   90.00
_cell.angle_gamma   90.00
#
_symmetry.space_group_name_H-M   'P 1'
#
loop_
_entity.id
_entity.type
_entity.pdbx_description
1 polymer ?
#
loop_
_entity_poly.entity_id
_entity_poly.type
_entity_poly.pdbx_seq_one_letter_code
_entity_poly.pdbx_strand_id
1 'polypeptide(L)'
;MKKIIVFILCAVITLSFTACSNNSPSKDSTQKQTTGDNAQIPNPFVDCKTIADANKIAGFTVVTPKTLPTGYSQDTIRAIKDDLVEIIYVKGENKISFRQGKDSKDISGDYNEYKESNTLTIGSLQVTIKGDNGKVNLAVWTDGDYAYAISSEGLDNNTISDMITSMKSDADDNVQIPNPFIDCATMADAKKTAGFTLTVPSKMPKGYVQELIQATENDMVQVFYKNGEKEILIRKTKGTEDISGDYNEYKENNTITVGSLKVSTKGNDGKINTATWVDGEYTYSITANLGETGLDATTINEMVSDIH
;
A
#
# COMPACT_ATOMS: atom_id res chain seq x y z
N MET A 1 -14.13 -48.46 -30.43
CA MET A 1 -15.46 -48.93 -30.88
C MET A 1 -16.38 -49.00 -29.68
N LYS A 2 -17.49 -48.22 -29.70
CA LYS A 2 -18.85 -48.51 -29.19
C LYS A 2 -18.99 -48.99 -27.71
N LYS A 3 -19.85 -48.41 -26.84
CA LYS A 3 -21.25 -47.98 -27.05
C LYS A 3 -21.73 -46.94 -26.02
N ILE A 4 -22.63 -46.08 -26.52
CA ILE A 4 -23.61 -45.23 -25.83
C ILE A 4 -24.66 -46.08 -25.12
N ILE A 5 -25.12 -45.69 -23.92
CA ILE A 5 -26.52 -45.90 -23.47
C ILE A 5 -27.03 -44.63 -22.77
N VAL A 6 -28.07 -44.08 -23.37
CA VAL A 6 -28.99 -43.04 -22.90
C VAL A 6 -30.05 -43.70 -22.01
N PHE A 7 -30.46 -43.05 -20.91
CA PHE A 7 -31.75 -43.31 -20.28
C PHE A 7 -32.55 -42.01 -20.13
N ILE A 8 -33.67 -42.01 -20.85
CA ILE A 8 -34.78 -41.06 -20.82
C ILE A 8 -35.72 -41.50 -19.71
N LEU A 9 -36.25 -40.59 -18.87
CA LEU A 9 -37.45 -40.86 -18.09
C LEU A 9 -38.36 -39.63 -17.96
N CYS A 10 -39.36 -39.63 -18.85
CA CYS A 10 -40.77 -39.22 -18.76
C CYS A 10 -41.21 -38.03 -17.88
N ALA A 11 -41.73 -37.00 -18.57
CA ALA A 11 -42.83 -36.16 -18.12
C ALA A 11 -44.20 -36.82 -18.42
N VAL A 12 -45.28 -36.39 -17.73
CA VAL A 12 -46.72 -36.26 -18.15
C VAL A 12 -47.62 -36.27 -16.88
N ILE A 13 -48.12 -35.14 -16.39
CA ILE A 13 -49.40 -34.41 -16.66
C ILE A 13 -50.54 -34.68 -15.62
N THR A 14 -51.00 -33.54 -15.08
CA THR A 14 -52.16 -33.10 -14.28
C THR A 14 -53.43 -33.94 -14.12
N LEU A 15 -54.12 -33.73 -12.98
CA LEU A 15 -55.59 -33.73 -12.82
C LEU A 15 -56.04 -32.59 -11.89
N SER A 16 -57.16 -31.97 -12.22
CA SER A 16 -57.72 -30.72 -11.69
C SER A 16 -59.10 -30.89 -11.02
N PHE A 17 -59.56 -29.81 -10.37
CA PHE A 17 -60.95 -29.36 -10.06
C PHE A 17 -61.45 -29.32 -8.59
N THR A 18 -61.37 -28.11 -8.01
CA THR A 18 -62.36 -27.24 -7.30
C THR A 18 -63.57 -27.74 -6.48
N ALA A 19 -63.84 -26.93 -5.42
CA ALA A 19 -65.09 -26.60 -4.69
C ALA A 19 -65.25 -27.26 -3.30
N CYS A 20 -65.60 -26.62 -2.17
CA CYS A 20 -66.60 -25.56 -1.92
C CYS A 20 -66.28 -24.58 -0.76
N SER A 21 -67.03 -23.49 -0.81
CA SER A 21 -67.23 -22.27 -0.01
C SER A 21 -67.72 -22.39 1.47
N ASN A 22 -67.39 -21.33 2.25
CA ASN A 22 -68.15 -20.57 3.28
C ASN A 22 -68.14 -20.86 4.81
N ASN A 23 -67.69 -19.82 5.54
CA ASN A 23 -68.25 -19.09 6.71
C ASN A 23 -68.03 -19.49 8.21
N SER A 24 -67.21 -18.63 8.87
CA SER A 24 -67.41 -17.90 10.15
C SER A 24 -67.30 -18.66 11.51
N PRO A 25 -67.29 -17.96 12.68
CA PRO A 25 -66.16 -17.28 13.32
C PRO A 25 -65.89 -17.80 14.76
N SER A 26 -64.76 -17.46 15.40
CA SER A 26 -64.62 -17.65 16.86
C SER A 26 -64.06 -16.42 17.56
N LYS A 27 -64.76 -16.05 18.63
CA LYS A 27 -64.51 -14.93 19.55
C LYS A 27 -63.45 -15.30 20.59
N ASP A 28 -62.55 -14.35 20.79
CA ASP A 28 -62.09 -13.76 22.06
C ASP A 28 -61.84 -14.68 23.28
N SER A 29 -60.59 -14.72 23.71
CA SER A 29 -60.28 -14.57 25.13
C SER A 29 -58.91 -13.90 25.31
N THR A 30 -58.97 -12.80 26.02
CA THR A 30 -57.89 -11.86 26.33
C THR A 30 -56.83 -12.50 27.22
N GLN A 31 -55.57 -12.53 26.77
CA GLN A 31 -54.41 -12.59 27.66
C GLN A 31 -53.38 -11.53 27.27
N LYS A 32 -53.38 -10.48 28.10
CA LYS A 32 -52.24 -9.66 28.51
C LYS A 32 -51.17 -9.41 27.43
N GLN A 33 -51.35 -8.26 26.77
CA GLN A 33 -50.29 -7.54 26.07
C GLN A 33 -49.15 -7.26 27.05
N THR A 34 -48.19 -8.17 27.12
CA THR A 34 -46.85 -7.82 27.56
C THR A 34 -46.28 -7.02 26.41
N THR A 35 -46.16 -5.70 26.62
CA THR A 35 -45.30 -4.83 25.82
C THR A 35 -43.93 -5.49 25.78
N GLY A 36 -43.67 -6.23 24.71
CA GLY A 36 -42.32 -6.67 24.39
C GLY A 36 -41.53 -5.41 24.15
N ASP A 37 -40.66 -5.08 25.10
CA ASP A 37 -39.65 -4.06 24.93
C ASP A 37 -38.96 -4.35 23.59
N ASN A 38 -39.22 -3.50 22.60
CA ASN A 38 -38.35 -3.37 21.45
C ASN A 38 -37.07 -2.72 21.97
N ALA A 39 -36.29 -3.49 22.75
CA ALA A 39 -34.96 -3.11 23.20
C ALA A 39 -34.12 -3.00 21.93
N GLN A 40 -34.09 -1.80 21.36
CA GLN A 40 -33.22 -1.47 20.26
C GLN A 40 -31.79 -1.71 20.78
N ILE A 41 -31.12 -2.71 20.22
CA ILE A 41 -29.71 -2.95 20.51
C ILE A 41 -28.98 -1.65 20.17
N PRO A 42 -28.25 -1.03 21.11
CA PRO A 42 -27.55 0.21 20.85
C PRO A 42 -26.62 0.06 19.65
N ASN A 43 -26.64 1.02 18.73
CA ASN A 43 -25.68 1.07 17.63
C ASN A 43 -24.30 1.36 18.21
N PRO A 44 -23.31 0.45 18.10
CA PRO A 44 -22.00 0.63 18.71
C PRO A 44 -21.10 1.61 17.95
N PHE A 45 -21.49 2.03 16.74
CA PHE A 45 -20.70 2.94 15.92
C PHE A 45 -20.76 4.38 16.41
N VAL A 46 -19.60 5.03 16.37
CA VAL A 46 -19.41 6.47 16.58
C VAL A 46 -18.96 7.09 15.27
N ASP A 47 -19.72 8.07 14.78
CA ASP A 47 -19.37 8.83 13.57
C ASP A 47 -18.12 9.70 13.81
N CYS A 48 -17.21 9.68 12.84
CA CYS A 48 -15.90 10.32 12.90
C CYS A 48 -15.78 11.38 11.80
N LYS A 49 -15.18 12.52 12.12
CA LYS A 49 -14.89 13.55 11.10
C LYS A 49 -13.65 13.22 10.28
N THR A 50 -12.68 12.54 10.90
CA THR A 50 -11.39 12.23 10.29
C THR A 50 -10.97 10.81 10.60
N ILE A 51 -10.08 10.26 9.78
CA ILE A 51 -9.42 8.97 10.04
C ILE A 51 -8.67 9.01 11.39
N ALA A 52 -8.06 10.13 11.75
CA ALA A 52 -7.37 10.29 13.02
C ALA A 52 -8.31 10.16 14.23
N ASP A 53 -9.57 10.59 14.11
CA ASP A 53 -10.57 10.40 15.16
C ASP A 53 -10.99 8.93 15.28
N ALA A 54 -11.19 8.26 14.14
CA ALA A 54 -11.49 6.83 14.10
C ALA A 54 -10.36 5.99 14.73
N ASN A 55 -9.10 6.31 14.44
CA ASN A 55 -7.94 5.63 15.02
C ASN A 55 -7.91 5.73 16.54
N LYS A 56 -8.25 6.90 17.11
CA LYS A 56 -8.32 7.09 18.57
C LYS A 56 -9.42 6.25 19.21
N ILE A 57 -10.56 6.11 18.53
CA ILE A 57 -11.69 5.32 19.04
C ILE A 57 -11.37 3.84 18.95
N ALA A 58 -10.90 3.37 17.80
CA ALA A 58 -10.62 1.96 17.54
C ALA A 58 -9.32 1.46 18.21
N GLY A 59 -8.45 2.37 18.63
CA GLY A 59 -7.21 2.03 19.33
C GLY A 59 -6.17 1.38 18.41
N PHE A 60 -6.20 1.66 17.10
CA PHE A 60 -5.21 1.25 16.10
C PHE A 60 -5.19 2.22 14.91
N THR A 61 -4.14 2.13 14.08
CA THR A 61 -4.04 2.90 12.84
C THR A 61 -4.72 2.15 11.71
N VAL A 62 -5.78 2.74 11.14
CA VAL A 62 -6.42 2.18 9.94
C VAL A 62 -5.53 2.38 8.71
N VAL A 63 -5.48 1.35 7.86
CA VAL A 63 -4.82 1.37 6.54
C VAL A 63 -5.92 1.40 5.50
N THR A 64 -5.98 2.44 4.67
CA THR A 64 -7.10 2.65 3.75
C THR A 64 -6.70 2.49 2.29
N PRO A 65 -7.59 2.03 1.40
CA PRO A 65 -7.34 2.07 -0.04
C PRO A 65 -7.02 3.50 -0.51
N LYS A 66 -5.89 3.69 -1.19
CA LYS A 66 -5.51 4.99 -1.77
C LYS A 66 -6.04 5.16 -3.19
N THR A 67 -6.24 4.04 -3.89
CA THR A 67 -6.89 3.99 -5.19
C THR A 67 -8.34 3.57 -4.99
N LEU A 68 -9.26 4.35 -5.55
CA LEU A 68 -10.68 4.04 -5.58
C LEU A 68 -11.16 3.91 -7.02
N PRO A 69 -12.23 3.14 -7.28
CA PRO A 69 -12.83 3.10 -8.61
C PRO A 69 -13.32 4.50 -9.03
N THR A 70 -13.24 4.79 -10.33
CA THR A 70 -13.56 6.13 -10.86
C THR A 70 -14.95 6.62 -10.44
N GLY A 71 -14.97 7.79 -9.79
CA GLY A 71 -16.18 8.49 -9.35
C GLY A 71 -16.62 8.18 -7.93
N TYR A 72 -15.92 7.30 -7.20
CA TYR A 72 -16.13 7.12 -5.77
C TYR A 72 -15.37 8.18 -4.97
N SER A 73 -15.99 8.63 -3.88
CA SER A 73 -15.38 9.53 -2.90
C SER A 73 -15.76 9.11 -1.49
N GLN A 74 -14.90 9.41 -0.50
CA GLN A 74 -15.17 9.11 0.90
C GLN A 74 -16.37 9.92 1.39
N ASP A 75 -17.31 9.25 2.05
CA ASP A 75 -18.54 9.86 2.59
C ASP A 75 -18.57 9.75 4.12
N THR A 76 -18.58 8.53 4.64
CA THR A 76 -18.74 8.27 6.08
C THR A 76 -17.48 7.62 6.64
N ILE A 77 -17.06 8.05 7.82
CA ILE A 77 -16.07 7.36 8.66
C ILE A 77 -16.74 7.10 10.00
N ARG A 78 -16.68 5.86 10.49
CA ARG A 78 -17.20 5.52 11.81
C ARG A 78 -16.38 4.43 12.46
N ALA A 79 -16.37 4.40 13.78
CA ALA A 79 -15.57 3.45 14.55
C ALA A 79 -16.34 2.86 15.72
N ILE A 80 -16.00 1.63 16.08
CA ILE A 80 -16.38 0.96 17.32
C ILE A 80 -15.16 0.98 18.23
N LYS A 81 -15.37 1.35 19.49
CA LYS A 81 -14.29 1.50 20.46
C LYS A 81 -13.47 0.22 20.60
N ASP A 82 -12.15 0.35 20.48
CA ASP A 82 -11.15 -0.71 20.60
C ASP A 82 -11.28 -1.89 19.61
N ASP A 83 -12.14 -1.77 18.58
CA ASP A 83 -12.62 -2.92 17.79
C ASP A 83 -12.49 -2.71 16.27
N LEU A 84 -13.23 -1.77 15.69
CA LEU A 84 -13.46 -1.71 14.24
C LEU A 84 -13.52 -0.27 13.70
N VAL A 85 -12.98 -0.05 12.51
CA VAL A 85 -13.19 1.15 11.70
C VAL A 85 -13.92 0.75 10.42
N GLU A 86 -14.94 1.52 10.05
CA GLU A 86 -15.62 1.44 8.75
C GLU A 86 -15.52 2.77 8.01
N ILE A 87 -15.21 2.68 6.73
CA ILE A 87 -15.19 3.80 5.80
C ILE A 87 -16.13 3.47 4.63
N ILE A 88 -17.07 4.37 4.36
CA ILE A 88 -18.00 4.24 3.23
C ILE A 88 -17.57 5.22 2.13
N TYR A 89 -17.41 4.68 0.93
CA TYR A 89 -17.20 5.45 -0.29
C TYR A 89 -18.46 5.40 -1.16
N VAL A 90 -18.82 6.53 -1.77
CA VAL A 90 -20.07 6.66 -2.54
C VAL A 90 -19.84 7.15 -3.96
N LYS A 91 -20.66 6.64 -4.88
CA LYS A 91 -20.83 7.13 -6.26
C LYS A 91 -22.31 7.11 -6.63
N GLY A 92 -22.97 8.25 -6.46
CA GLY A 92 -24.43 8.32 -6.57
C GLY A 92 -25.06 7.46 -5.47
N GLU A 93 -25.91 6.51 -5.84
CA GLU A 93 -26.53 5.57 -4.90
C GLU A 93 -25.63 4.39 -4.53
N ASN A 94 -24.58 4.13 -5.33
CA ASN A 94 -23.71 2.97 -5.13
C ASN A 94 -22.73 3.20 -3.98
N LYS A 95 -22.48 2.14 -3.21
CA LYS A 95 -21.59 2.18 -2.05
C LYS A 95 -20.49 1.13 -2.09
N ILE A 96 -19.33 1.49 -1.58
CA ILE A 96 -18.27 0.58 -1.19
C ILE A 96 -18.04 0.77 0.30
N SER A 97 -18.09 -0.32 1.07
CA SER A 97 -17.76 -0.33 2.49
C SER A 97 -16.40 -0.99 2.67
N PHE A 98 -15.45 -0.26 3.25
CA PHE A 98 -14.17 -0.79 3.70
C PHE A 98 -14.18 -0.92 5.22
N ARG A 99 -13.75 -2.07 5.73
CA ARG A 99 -13.62 -2.31 7.17
C ARG A 99 -12.23 -2.85 7.51
N GLN A 100 -11.73 -2.40 8.65
CA GLN A 100 -10.58 -2.99 9.34
C GLN A 100 -10.94 -3.17 10.81
N GLY A 101 -10.63 -4.33 11.38
CA GLY A 101 -10.91 -4.63 12.77
C GLY A 101 -9.88 -5.58 13.36
N LYS A 102 -9.83 -5.64 14.70
CA LYS A 102 -9.02 -6.62 15.42
C LYS A 102 -9.67 -8.00 15.33
N ASP A 103 -8.84 -9.03 15.53
CA ASP A 103 -9.19 -10.45 15.46
C ASP A 103 -9.43 -10.96 14.03
N SER A 104 -9.11 -12.23 13.80
CA SER A 104 -9.19 -12.90 12.49
C SER A 104 -10.60 -13.33 12.08
N LYS A 105 -11.64 -12.76 12.69
CA LYS A 105 -13.05 -13.08 12.38
C LYS A 105 -13.51 -12.29 11.16
N ASP A 106 -14.55 -12.78 10.48
CA ASP A 106 -15.19 -12.04 9.40
C ASP A 106 -15.90 -10.80 9.97
N ILE A 107 -15.37 -9.63 9.62
CA ILE A 107 -15.88 -8.32 10.06
C ILE A 107 -16.76 -7.63 9.02
N SER A 108 -17.03 -8.27 7.88
CA SER A 108 -17.74 -7.64 6.76
C SER A 108 -19.13 -7.14 7.11
N GLY A 109 -19.80 -7.81 8.05
CA GLY A 109 -21.23 -7.60 8.31
C GLY A 109 -22.12 -8.02 7.14
N ASP A 110 -21.58 -8.78 6.20
CA ASP A 110 -22.26 -9.29 5.03
C ASP A 110 -22.67 -10.75 5.27
N TYR A 111 -23.98 -10.98 5.40
CA TYR A 111 -24.57 -12.30 5.63
C TYR A 111 -25.22 -12.88 4.37
N ASN A 112 -24.99 -12.27 3.21
CA ASN A 112 -25.55 -12.76 1.96
C ASN A 112 -24.86 -14.04 1.50
N GLU A 113 -25.61 -14.87 0.79
CA GLU A 113 -25.09 -16.04 0.09
C GLU A 113 -24.75 -15.69 -1.35
N TYR A 114 -23.59 -16.14 -1.82
CA TYR A 114 -23.08 -15.88 -3.16
C TYR A 114 -22.81 -17.19 -3.88
N LYS A 115 -23.03 -17.21 -5.20
CA LYS A 115 -22.83 -18.42 -6.01
C LYS A 115 -21.35 -18.72 -6.25
N GLU A 116 -20.52 -17.69 -6.25
CA GLU A 116 -19.10 -17.79 -6.52
C GLU A 116 -18.30 -17.44 -5.26
N SER A 117 -17.30 -18.26 -4.94
CA SER A 117 -16.34 -18.03 -3.87
C SER A 117 -14.97 -18.50 -4.35
N ASN A 118 -14.01 -17.59 -4.43
CA ASN A 118 -12.66 -17.86 -4.92
C ASN A 118 -11.61 -17.20 -4.02
N THR A 119 -10.34 -17.54 -4.22
CA THR A 119 -9.22 -16.88 -3.56
C THR A 119 -8.38 -16.15 -4.61
N LEU A 120 -8.10 -14.86 -4.37
CA LEU A 120 -7.12 -14.07 -5.12
C LEU A 120 -5.84 -13.94 -4.30
N THR A 121 -4.71 -14.17 -4.94
CA THR A 121 -3.40 -13.82 -4.39
C THR A 121 -3.03 -12.41 -4.82
N ILE A 122 -2.88 -11.50 -3.86
CA ILE A 122 -2.51 -10.09 -4.09
C ILE A 122 -1.27 -9.79 -3.24
N GLY A 123 -0.10 -9.77 -3.88
CA GLY A 123 1.18 -9.76 -3.15
C GLY A 123 1.32 -11.02 -2.28
N SER A 124 1.54 -10.82 -0.97
CA SER A 124 1.57 -11.90 0.03
C SER A 124 0.18 -12.27 0.58
N LEU A 125 -0.86 -11.49 0.27
CA LEU A 125 -2.20 -11.67 0.83
C LEU A 125 -2.98 -12.75 0.08
N GLN A 126 -3.70 -13.57 0.85
CA GLN A 126 -4.71 -14.48 0.33
C GLN A 126 -6.09 -13.89 0.62
N VAL A 127 -6.74 -13.38 -0.44
CA VAL A 127 -8.01 -12.67 -0.33
C VAL A 127 -9.13 -13.59 -0.79
N THR A 128 -10.08 -13.88 0.11
CA THR A 128 -11.29 -14.62 -0.27
C THR A 128 -12.28 -13.63 -0.87
N ILE A 129 -12.65 -13.85 -2.13
CA ILE A 129 -13.66 -13.08 -2.84
C ILE A 129 -14.94 -13.89 -3.01
N LYS A 130 -16.09 -13.24 -2.85
CA LYS A 130 -17.42 -13.82 -3.06
C LYS A 130 -18.26 -12.88 -3.92
N GLY A 131 -19.12 -13.45 -4.76
CA GLY A 131 -20.07 -12.69 -5.56
C GLY A 131 -20.80 -13.55 -6.59
N ASP A 132 -21.38 -12.89 -7.58
CA ASP A 132 -22.19 -13.53 -8.62
C ASP A 132 -21.82 -13.02 -10.02
N ASN A 133 -21.87 -13.91 -11.01
CA ASN A 133 -21.69 -13.59 -12.44
C ASN A 133 -20.32 -12.94 -12.74
N GLY A 134 -19.25 -13.44 -12.11
CA GLY A 134 -17.90 -12.91 -12.28
C GLY A 134 -17.68 -11.52 -11.69
N LYS A 135 -18.57 -11.07 -10.80
CA LYS A 135 -18.42 -9.84 -10.01
C LYS A 135 -18.15 -10.17 -8.55
N VAL A 136 -17.40 -9.30 -7.88
CA VAL A 136 -17.03 -9.41 -6.46
C VAL A 136 -17.92 -8.46 -5.66
N ASN A 137 -18.74 -9.04 -4.79
CA ASN A 137 -19.56 -8.30 -3.84
C ASN A 137 -18.88 -8.20 -2.48
N LEU A 138 -18.07 -9.20 -2.12
CA LEU A 138 -17.37 -9.24 -0.86
C LEU A 138 -15.93 -9.72 -1.08
N ALA A 139 -14.95 -9.00 -0.55
CA ALA A 139 -13.58 -9.45 -0.41
C ALA A 139 -13.19 -9.40 1.07
N VAL A 140 -12.66 -10.50 1.61
CA VAL A 140 -12.20 -10.59 3.00
C VAL A 140 -10.80 -11.19 3.07
N TRP A 141 -9.97 -10.65 3.94
CA TRP A 141 -8.61 -11.16 4.18
C TRP A 141 -8.13 -10.78 5.58
N THR A 142 -7.01 -11.36 5.98
CA THR A 142 -6.30 -11.04 7.22
C THR A 142 -4.88 -10.63 6.90
N ASP A 143 -4.35 -9.67 7.65
CA ASP A 143 -2.96 -9.25 7.59
C ASP A 143 -2.47 -8.85 9.00
N GLY A 144 -1.48 -9.58 9.51
CA GLY A 144 -1.07 -9.51 10.92
C GLY A 144 -2.24 -9.80 11.87
N ASP A 145 -2.45 -8.91 12.84
CA ASP A 145 -3.49 -9.01 13.87
C ASP A 145 -4.87 -8.49 13.43
N TYR A 146 -5.02 -8.11 12.15
CA TYR A 146 -6.20 -7.44 11.63
C TYR A 146 -6.94 -8.28 10.59
N ALA A 147 -8.27 -8.21 10.64
CA ALA A 147 -9.16 -8.61 9.56
C ALA A 147 -9.59 -7.40 8.74
N TYR A 148 -9.86 -7.64 7.47
CA TYR A 148 -10.25 -6.62 6.51
C TYR A 148 -11.43 -7.12 5.67
N ALA A 149 -12.30 -6.19 5.29
CA ALA A 149 -13.38 -6.47 4.35
C ALA A 149 -13.62 -5.30 3.39
N ILE A 150 -13.89 -5.62 2.13
CA ILE A 150 -14.44 -4.71 1.13
C ILE A 150 -15.78 -5.29 0.66
N SER A 151 -16.87 -4.58 0.92
CA SER A 151 -18.20 -4.90 0.41
C SER A 151 -18.61 -3.90 -0.68
N SER A 152 -19.21 -4.39 -1.76
CA SER A 152 -19.64 -3.58 -2.90
C SER A 152 -20.82 -4.21 -3.66
N GLU A 153 -21.40 -3.45 -4.58
CA GLU A 153 -22.50 -3.91 -5.46
C GLU A 153 -22.02 -4.69 -6.70
N GLY A 154 -20.78 -5.20 -6.70
CA GLY A 154 -20.23 -6.04 -7.77
C GLY A 154 -19.12 -5.34 -8.56
N LEU A 155 -17.92 -5.31 -8.00
CA LEU A 155 -16.70 -4.86 -8.69
C LEU A 155 -16.04 -6.00 -9.47
N ASP A 156 -15.14 -5.70 -10.40
CA ASP A 156 -14.29 -6.74 -10.99
C ASP A 156 -13.05 -7.03 -10.13
N ASN A 157 -12.43 -8.20 -10.36
CA ASN A 157 -11.27 -8.66 -9.60
C ASN A 157 -10.08 -7.71 -9.67
N ASN A 158 -9.86 -7.04 -10.82
CA ASN A 158 -8.74 -6.12 -10.99
C ASN A 158 -8.95 -4.89 -10.12
N THR A 159 -10.17 -4.34 -10.11
CA THR A 159 -10.54 -3.20 -9.27
C THR A 159 -10.35 -3.51 -7.78
N ILE A 160 -10.77 -4.68 -7.31
CA ILE A 160 -10.52 -5.13 -5.93
C ILE A 160 -9.01 -5.26 -5.66
N SER A 161 -8.27 -5.84 -6.60
CA SER A 161 -6.81 -5.99 -6.48
C SER A 161 -6.09 -4.65 -6.41
N ASP A 162 -6.49 -3.68 -7.23
CA ASP A 162 -5.93 -2.33 -7.25
C ASP A 162 -6.20 -1.60 -5.93
N MET A 163 -7.42 -1.71 -5.40
CA MET A 163 -7.77 -1.15 -4.09
C MET A 163 -6.88 -1.74 -2.99
N ILE A 164 -6.77 -3.06 -2.90
CA ILE A 164 -5.98 -3.75 -1.86
C ILE A 164 -4.48 -3.47 -2.04
N THR A 165 -3.97 -3.48 -3.27
CA THR A 165 -2.57 -3.14 -3.56
C THR A 165 -2.26 -1.70 -3.17
N SER A 166 -3.20 -0.78 -3.39
CA SER A 166 -3.00 0.62 -3.01
C SER A 166 -2.98 0.83 -1.49
N MET A 167 -3.56 -0.07 -0.70
CA MET A 167 -3.43 -0.04 0.77
C MET A 167 -2.00 -0.27 1.22
N LYS A 168 -1.24 -1.09 0.47
CA LYS A 168 0.18 -1.37 0.70
C LYS A 168 1.10 -0.25 0.19
N SER A 169 0.56 0.79 -0.44
CA SER A 169 1.36 1.91 -0.96
C SER A 169 1.79 2.92 0.10
N ASP A 170 1.48 2.67 1.38
CA ASP A 170 2.40 2.97 2.49
C ASP A 170 2.91 1.60 2.95
N ALA A 171 4.16 1.30 2.63
CA ALA A 171 4.75 -0.03 2.72
C ALA A 171 4.33 -0.84 3.96
N ASP A 172 3.99 -2.10 3.71
CA ASP A 172 4.06 -3.18 4.68
C ASP A 172 5.47 -3.20 5.30
N ASP A 173 5.60 -2.58 6.46
CA ASP A 173 6.68 -2.76 7.42
C ASP A 173 6.26 -2.12 8.76
N ASN A 174 5.47 -2.84 9.55
CA ASN A 174 5.27 -2.51 10.97
C ASN A 174 6.43 -3.03 11.85
N VAL A 175 7.60 -3.21 11.26
CA VAL A 175 8.83 -2.67 11.84
C VAL A 175 9.16 -1.50 10.95
N GLN A 176 8.71 -0.30 11.28
CA GLN A 176 9.41 0.88 10.78
C GLN A 176 10.82 0.72 11.36
N ILE A 177 11.76 0.16 10.58
CA ILE A 177 13.18 0.37 10.86
C ILE A 177 13.23 1.88 10.94
N PRO A 178 13.47 2.45 12.13
CA PRO A 178 13.43 3.89 12.28
C PRO A 178 14.28 4.44 11.15
N ASN A 179 13.71 5.31 10.30
CA ASN A 179 14.50 5.91 9.25
C ASN A 179 15.71 6.54 9.96
N PRO A 180 16.91 5.98 9.81
CA PRO A 180 18.03 6.37 10.66
C PRO A 180 18.51 7.77 10.27
N PHE A 181 18.04 8.29 9.13
CA PHE A 181 18.39 9.59 8.61
C PHE A 181 17.64 10.70 9.34
N ILE A 182 18.43 11.62 9.88
CA ILE A 182 17.99 12.87 10.48
C ILE A 182 18.20 13.98 9.44
N ASP A 183 17.14 14.71 9.11
CA ASP A 183 17.21 15.90 8.27
C ASP A 183 18.07 16.97 8.95
N CYS A 184 19.05 17.48 8.20
CA CYS A 184 20.02 18.45 8.67
C CYS A 184 19.83 19.77 7.92
N ALA A 185 19.72 20.88 8.65
CA ALA A 185 19.61 22.20 8.02
C ALA A 185 20.92 22.63 7.34
N THR A 186 22.06 22.17 7.87
CA THR A 186 23.40 22.52 7.37
C THR A 186 24.35 21.32 7.38
N MET A 187 25.45 21.42 6.63
CA MET A 187 26.55 20.43 6.68
C MET A 187 27.22 20.38 8.06
N ALA A 188 27.13 21.45 8.86
CA ALA A 188 27.62 21.45 10.24
C ALA A 188 26.73 20.61 11.16
N ASP A 189 25.41 20.63 10.96
CA ASP A 189 24.48 19.76 11.68
C ASP A 189 24.70 18.30 11.30
N ALA A 190 24.87 18.01 10.00
CA ALA A 190 25.20 16.67 9.52
C ALA A 190 26.51 16.15 10.12
N LYS A 191 27.54 16.99 10.22
CA LYS A 191 28.80 16.65 10.88
C LYS A 191 28.59 16.30 12.36
N LYS A 192 27.74 17.05 13.07
CA LYS A 192 27.45 16.81 14.48
C LYS A 192 26.77 15.44 14.66
N THR A 193 25.89 15.06 13.74
CA THR A 193 25.17 13.78 13.76
C THR A 193 26.06 12.61 13.36
N ALA A 194 26.77 12.69 12.24
CA ALA A 194 27.57 11.57 11.69
C ALA A 194 28.99 11.46 12.27
N GLY A 195 29.49 12.50 12.93
CA GLY A 195 30.84 12.54 13.50
C GLY A 195 31.96 12.84 12.49
N PHE A 196 31.65 13.06 11.21
CA PHE A 196 32.61 13.44 10.16
C PHE A 196 31.99 14.40 9.14
N THR A 197 32.83 15.04 8.35
CA THR A 197 32.39 15.97 7.28
C THR A 197 32.38 15.27 5.92
N LEU A 198 31.30 15.45 5.17
CA LEU A 198 31.25 15.22 3.74
C LEU A 198 31.53 16.55 3.02
N THR A 199 32.56 16.59 2.19
CA THR A 199 32.77 17.69 1.24
C THR A 199 31.92 17.42 -0.01
N VAL A 200 31.20 18.42 -0.49
CA VAL A 200 30.41 18.32 -1.73
C VAL A 200 31.08 19.12 -2.84
N PRO A 201 30.84 18.80 -4.13
CA PRO A 201 31.42 19.52 -5.24
C PRO A 201 31.16 21.03 -5.18
N SER A 202 32.16 21.83 -5.54
CA SER A 202 32.03 23.30 -5.53
C SER A 202 31.05 23.81 -6.59
N LYS A 203 30.84 23.01 -7.64
CA LYS A 203 29.89 23.26 -8.74
C LYS A 203 29.12 21.99 -9.05
N MET A 204 27.80 22.10 -9.02
CA MET A 204 26.90 21.05 -9.50
C MET A 204 26.57 21.25 -10.98
N PRO A 205 26.13 20.19 -11.69
CA PRO A 205 25.67 20.31 -13.06
C PRO A 205 24.55 21.36 -13.18
N LYS A 206 24.47 22.03 -14.33
CA LYS A 206 23.55 23.15 -14.54
C LYS A 206 22.10 22.77 -14.20
N GLY A 207 21.48 23.57 -13.33
CA GLY A 207 20.08 23.43 -12.91
C GLY A 207 19.87 22.57 -11.66
N TYR A 208 20.90 21.85 -11.19
CA TYR A 208 20.80 21.14 -9.93
C TYR A 208 21.00 22.07 -8.74
N VAL A 209 20.08 22.02 -7.79
CA VAL A 209 20.11 22.77 -6.53
C VAL A 209 20.08 21.79 -5.36
N GLN A 210 20.78 22.12 -4.26
CA GLN A 210 20.74 21.31 -3.05
C GLN A 210 19.32 21.33 -2.48
N GLU A 211 18.72 20.15 -2.31
CA GLU A 211 17.36 19.99 -1.80
C GLU A 211 17.38 19.60 -0.31
N LEU A 212 18.20 18.60 0.04
CA LEU A 212 18.14 17.95 1.34
C LEU A 212 19.52 17.49 1.79
N ILE A 213 19.81 17.63 3.08
CA ILE A 213 20.97 17.04 3.75
C ILE A 213 20.45 16.12 4.82
N GLN A 214 20.98 14.91 4.90
CA GLN A 214 20.62 13.92 5.89
C GLN A 214 21.86 13.27 6.49
N ALA A 215 21.74 12.81 7.74
CA ALA A 215 22.80 12.07 8.40
C ALA A 215 22.24 10.98 9.32
N THR A 216 22.94 9.86 9.45
CA THR A 216 22.70 8.85 10.47
C THR A 216 23.70 9.02 11.62
N GLU A 217 23.28 8.71 12.84
CA GLU A 217 24.11 8.90 14.03
C GLU A 217 25.41 8.08 13.93
N ASN A 218 26.56 8.77 13.93
CA ASN A 218 27.92 8.20 13.84
C ASN A 218 28.22 7.33 12.59
N ASP A 219 27.45 7.44 11.50
CA ASP A 219 27.57 6.51 10.37
C ASP A 219 27.63 7.17 8.98
N MET A 220 26.56 7.81 8.51
CA MET A 220 26.45 8.28 7.12
C MET A 220 26.08 9.75 7.03
N VAL A 221 26.60 10.44 6.01
CA VAL A 221 26.06 11.72 5.52
C VAL A 221 25.64 11.55 4.07
N GLN A 222 24.47 12.08 3.70
CA GLN A 222 24.02 12.14 2.33
C GLN A 222 23.43 13.50 1.95
N VAL A 223 23.65 13.92 0.71
CA VAL A 223 23.19 15.21 0.17
C VAL A 223 22.50 14.99 -1.16
N PHE A 224 21.28 15.50 -1.26
CA PHE A 224 20.42 15.42 -2.43
C PHE A 224 20.44 16.73 -3.21
N TYR A 225 20.54 16.62 -4.52
CA TYR A 225 20.43 17.74 -5.44
C TYR A 225 19.38 17.44 -6.49
N LYS A 226 18.48 18.40 -6.77
CA LYS A 226 17.38 18.22 -7.73
C LYS A 226 17.40 19.20 -8.88
N ASN A 227 16.92 18.74 -10.03
CA ASN A 227 16.60 19.54 -11.21
C ASN A 227 15.30 19.02 -11.83
N GLY A 228 14.16 19.50 -11.35
CA GLY A 228 12.86 18.91 -11.66
C GLY A 228 12.76 17.50 -11.08
N GLU A 229 12.44 16.51 -11.92
CA GLU A 229 12.36 15.10 -11.53
C GLU A 229 13.73 14.41 -11.44
N LYS A 230 14.79 15.07 -11.93
CA LYS A 230 16.16 14.54 -11.91
C LYS A 230 16.83 14.75 -10.57
N GLU A 231 17.64 13.79 -10.15
CA GLU A 231 18.28 13.78 -8.84
C GLU A 231 19.74 13.33 -8.93
N ILE A 232 20.60 13.99 -8.14
CA ILE A 232 21.95 13.56 -7.83
C ILE A 232 22.04 13.37 -6.31
N LEU A 233 22.52 12.22 -5.89
CA LEU A 233 22.74 11.87 -4.50
C LEU A 233 24.22 11.61 -4.24
N ILE A 234 24.78 12.31 -3.26
CA ILE A 234 26.17 12.14 -2.82
C ILE A 234 26.16 11.56 -1.42
N ARG A 235 26.94 10.49 -1.17
CA ARG A 235 27.03 9.83 0.14
C ARG A 235 28.47 9.65 0.59
N LYS A 236 28.63 9.57 1.91
CA LYS A 236 29.87 9.16 2.60
C LYS A 236 29.54 8.41 3.88
N THR A 237 30.20 7.28 4.10
CA THR A 237 30.22 6.54 5.39
C THR A 237 31.60 5.90 5.58
N LYS A 238 31.90 5.46 6.80
CA LYS A 238 33.10 4.67 7.09
C LYS A 238 32.99 3.27 6.48
N GLY A 239 34.09 2.79 5.91
CA GLY A 239 34.17 1.45 5.32
C GLY A 239 34.62 1.49 3.86
N THR A 240 34.43 0.35 3.20
CA THR A 240 34.96 0.09 1.85
C THR A 240 33.91 -0.42 0.87
N GLU A 241 32.68 -0.61 1.33
CA GLU A 241 31.60 -1.20 0.54
C GLU A 241 30.95 -0.18 -0.40
N ASP A 242 30.19 -0.68 -1.38
CA ASP A 242 29.35 0.13 -2.26
C ASP A 242 28.15 0.68 -1.46
N ILE A 243 28.04 2.00 -1.39
CA ILE A 243 27.00 2.72 -0.64
C ILE A 243 26.03 3.48 -1.54
N SER A 244 26.11 3.27 -2.85
CA SER A 244 25.27 3.96 -3.83
C SER A 244 23.78 3.72 -3.61
N GLY A 245 23.42 2.57 -3.02
CA GLY A 245 22.04 2.11 -2.88
C GLY A 245 21.37 1.84 -4.23
N ASP A 246 22.15 1.73 -5.31
CA ASP A 246 21.67 1.44 -6.65
C ASP A 246 21.87 -0.05 -6.97
N TYR A 247 20.76 -0.78 -7.06
CA TYR A 247 20.73 -2.20 -7.40
C TYR A 247 20.31 -2.45 -8.85
N ASN A 248 20.22 -1.41 -9.69
CA ASN A 248 19.89 -1.57 -11.10
C ASN A 248 21.03 -2.26 -11.87
N GLU A 249 20.66 -2.99 -12.92
CA GLU A 249 21.60 -3.59 -13.85
C GLU A 249 21.97 -2.61 -14.96
N TYR A 250 23.27 -2.50 -15.23
CA TYR A 250 23.86 -1.59 -16.21
C TYR A 250 24.75 -2.37 -17.17
N LYS A 251 24.76 -1.96 -18.45
CA LYS A 251 25.57 -2.61 -19.49
C LYS A 251 27.06 -2.32 -19.34
N GLU A 252 27.40 -1.15 -18.79
CA GLU A 252 28.76 -0.70 -18.62
C GLU A 252 29.12 -0.72 -17.14
N ASN A 253 30.24 -1.37 -16.81
CA ASN A 253 30.83 -1.40 -15.48
C ASN A 253 32.34 -1.25 -15.64
N ASN A 254 32.86 -0.08 -15.28
CA ASN A 254 34.24 0.31 -15.54
C ASN A 254 34.92 0.80 -14.27
N THR A 255 36.25 0.75 -14.24
CA THR A 255 37.05 1.46 -13.24
C THR A 255 37.85 2.54 -13.93
N ILE A 256 37.68 3.79 -13.48
CA ILE A 256 38.40 4.96 -13.99
C ILE A 256 39.31 5.53 -12.89
N THR A 257 40.29 6.35 -13.29
CA THR A 257 41.20 7.03 -12.35
C THR A 257 40.89 8.52 -12.35
N VAL A 258 40.63 9.08 -11.17
CA VAL A 258 40.39 10.51 -10.95
C VAL A 258 41.39 10.99 -9.90
N GLY A 259 42.43 11.72 -10.34
CA GLY A 259 43.56 12.04 -9.44
C GLY A 259 44.25 10.77 -8.93
N SER A 260 44.31 10.59 -7.61
CA SER A 260 44.81 9.37 -6.96
C SER A 260 43.73 8.31 -6.70
N LEU A 261 42.46 8.64 -6.96
CA LEU A 261 41.32 7.78 -6.64
C LEU A 261 41.05 6.78 -7.77
N LYS A 262 40.72 5.54 -7.39
CA LYS A 262 40.14 4.54 -8.29
C LYS A 262 38.63 4.55 -8.09
N VAL A 263 37.91 4.89 -9.16
CA VAL A 263 36.46 5.08 -9.13
C VAL A 263 35.81 3.97 -9.95
N SER A 264 34.98 3.16 -9.30
CA SER A 264 34.10 2.20 -9.97
C SER A 264 32.88 2.93 -10.50
N THR A 265 32.51 2.69 -11.74
CA THR A 265 31.42 3.40 -12.43
C THR A 265 30.50 2.42 -13.11
N LYS A 266 29.18 2.62 -13.00
CA LYS A 266 28.16 1.84 -13.73
C LYS A 266 27.23 2.75 -14.50
N GLY A 267 26.80 2.32 -15.68
CA GLY A 267 25.86 3.08 -16.50
C GLY A 267 25.57 2.47 -17.86
N ASN A 268 24.96 3.26 -18.74
CA ASN A 268 24.52 2.83 -20.06
C ASN A 268 24.86 3.90 -21.11
N ASP A 269 25.18 3.46 -22.32
CA ASP A 269 25.33 4.30 -23.51
C ASP A 269 26.34 5.46 -23.30
N GLY A 270 27.46 5.16 -22.63
CA GLY A 270 28.52 6.11 -22.28
C GLY A 270 28.16 7.13 -21.19
N LYS A 271 26.99 6.98 -20.55
CA LYS A 271 26.56 7.78 -19.39
C LYS A 271 26.75 6.99 -18.09
N ILE A 272 27.03 7.70 -17.00
CA ILE A 272 27.31 7.12 -15.69
C ILE A 272 26.16 7.43 -14.73
N ASN A 273 25.56 6.38 -14.18
CA ASN A 273 24.52 6.48 -13.16
C ASN A 273 25.09 6.35 -11.74
N THR A 274 26.16 5.57 -11.57
CA THR A 274 26.82 5.40 -10.27
C THR A 274 28.32 5.58 -10.41
N ALA A 275 28.91 6.25 -9.43
CA ALA A 275 30.35 6.32 -9.22
C ALA A 275 30.64 6.06 -7.75
N THR A 276 31.49 5.07 -7.43
CA THR A 276 31.86 4.71 -6.06
C THR A 276 33.37 4.62 -5.92
N TRP A 277 33.89 5.08 -4.79
CA TRP A 277 35.32 5.03 -4.51
C TRP A 277 35.59 5.01 -3.00
N VAL A 278 36.79 4.58 -2.65
CA VAL A 278 37.30 4.61 -1.27
C VAL A 278 38.42 5.63 -1.20
N ASP A 279 38.39 6.47 -0.17
CA ASP A 279 39.49 7.36 0.20
C ASP A 279 39.74 7.28 1.71
N GLY A 280 40.92 6.77 2.08
CA GLY A 280 41.27 6.45 3.46
C GLY A 280 40.33 5.39 4.07
N GLU A 281 39.69 5.73 5.19
CA GLU A 281 38.73 4.87 5.91
C GLU A 281 37.28 5.06 5.46
N TYR A 282 37.03 5.91 4.44
CA TYR A 282 35.69 6.27 3.99
C TYR A 282 35.42 5.75 2.58
N THR A 283 34.18 5.32 2.37
CA THR A 283 33.61 5.04 1.05
C THR A 283 32.64 6.14 0.67
N TYR A 284 32.59 6.44 -0.63
CA TYR A 284 31.83 7.53 -1.22
C TYR A 284 31.01 7.00 -2.40
N SER A 285 29.89 7.65 -2.65
CA SER A 285 29.14 7.44 -3.88
C SER A 285 28.57 8.73 -4.45
N ILE A 286 28.51 8.82 -5.78
CA ILE A 286 27.64 9.72 -6.52
C ILE A 286 26.68 8.84 -7.32
N THR A 287 25.38 9.08 -7.13
CA THR A 287 24.33 8.43 -7.90
C THR A 287 23.56 9.52 -8.67
N ALA A 288 23.29 9.32 -9.95
CA ALA A 288 22.60 10.27 -10.80
C ALA A 288 21.48 9.60 -11.60
N ASN A 289 20.26 10.13 -11.47
CA ASN A 289 19.06 9.71 -12.21
C ASN A 289 18.90 8.18 -12.25
N LEU A 290 18.69 7.57 -11.09
CA LEU A 290 18.54 6.12 -10.93
C LEU A 290 17.58 5.52 -11.96
N GLY A 291 18.03 4.50 -12.69
CA GLY A 291 17.23 3.81 -13.71
C GLY A 291 16.97 4.63 -15.00
N GLU A 292 17.44 5.87 -15.06
CA GLU A 292 17.31 6.75 -16.23
C GLU A 292 18.67 7.08 -16.85
N THR A 293 18.73 8.11 -17.70
CA THR A 293 19.99 8.57 -18.30
C THR A 293 20.89 9.23 -17.25
N GLY A 294 22.07 8.63 -17.04
CA GLY A 294 23.12 9.15 -16.16
C GLY A 294 23.80 10.42 -16.67
N LEU A 295 24.91 10.78 -16.02
CA LEU A 295 25.72 11.95 -16.36
C LEU A 295 26.89 11.60 -17.28
N ASP A 296 27.46 12.63 -17.93
CA ASP A 296 28.69 12.48 -18.69
C ASP A 296 29.87 12.13 -17.78
N ALA A 297 30.79 11.30 -18.30
CA ALA A 297 32.00 10.91 -17.57
C ALA A 297 32.84 12.12 -17.12
N THR A 298 32.94 13.16 -17.94
CA THR A 298 33.64 14.41 -17.58
C THR A 298 32.99 15.08 -16.37
N THR A 299 31.66 15.13 -16.31
CA THR A 299 30.93 15.73 -15.18
C THR A 299 31.14 14.93 -13.89
N ILE A 300 31.09 13.60 -13.95
CA ILE A 300 31.40 12.75 -12.79
C ILE A 300 32.86 12.95 -12.35
N ASN A 301 33.81 13.01 -13.28
CA ASN A 301 35.22 13.23 -12.95
C ASN A 301 35.45 14.57 -12.23
N GLU A 302 34.84 15.64 -12.72
CA GLU A 302 34.90 16.96 -12.07
C GLU A 302 34.32 16.91 -10.66
N MET A 303 33.15 16.29 -10.48
CA MET A 303 32.53 16.15 -9.16
C MET A 303 33.39 15.32 -8.20
N VAL A 304 33.91 14.16 -8.63
CA VAL A 304 34.77 13.32 -7.79
C VAL A 304 36.05 14.06 -7.42
N SER A 305 36.64 14.84 -8.33
CA SER A 305 37.88 15.58 -8.06
C SER A 305 37.74 16.69 -6.99
N ASP A 306 36.52 17.19 -6.79
CA ASP A 306 36.21 18.20 -5.78
C ASP A 306 35.87 17.59 -4.39
N ILE A 307 35.65 16.26 -4.31
CA ILE A 307 35.27 15.57 -3.06
C ILE A 307 36.52 14.95 -2.42
N HIS A 308 36.85 15.43 -1.21
CA HIS A 308 37.95 14.93 -0.38
C HIS A 308 37.56 14.87 1.11
#